data_AF-A0A7H8K0T0-F1
#
_entry.id   AF-A0A7H8K0T0-F1
#
_cell.length_a   1.000
_cell.length_b   1.000
_cell.length_c   1.000
_cell.angle_alpha   90.00
_cell.angle_beta   90.00
_cell.angle_gamma   90.00
#
_symmetry.space_group_name_H-M   'P 1'
#
loop_
_entity.id
_entity.type
_entity.pdbx_description
1 polymer ?
#
loop_
_entity_poly.entity_id
_entity_poly.type
_entity_poly.pdbx_seq_one_letter_code
_entity_poly.pdbx_strand_id
1 'polypeptide(L)'
;MSRTRVKTLAKARTTARTKVRAHRVKFGAPLLAGVTLLALSGCGKADMTKQASPFAAAEGTKSVTLSVQTWVGAQANVAVAKHILEDKLGYRVDTVQVDEIPAWDALSQGRVDAILEDWGHPEQEARYVKDKKTITAGGDLGVTGHIGWYVPKYWADKHPEVTHWKNLNKFADQLRTPESGDKGQLMDGSPSYVTNDKALVKNLGLDYEVVFAGSEAAQITQIQQFAKEKKPFLTYWYEPQWLFNQVPMVEVELPKYTDACGEKGAEDPTTVDCAYPHTPLQKFLNTEFAESGEPAARFLKSFKWTKEDQNEVSEMIASEGLSADEAAERWAERNPQVWKRWLPRK
;
A
#
# COMPACT_ATOMS: atom_id res chain seq x y z
N MET A 1 52.57 52.73 -19.76
CA MET A 1 53.49 51.83 -19.02
C MET A 1 52.80 50.48 -18.82
N SER A 2 53.49 49.38 -19.17
CA SER A 2 53.21 47.93 -18.96
C SER A 2 51.76 47.44 -18.85
N ARG A 3 51.17 46.73 -19.82
CA ARG A 3 51.36 45.31 -20.24
C ARG A 3 51.22 44.26 -19.12
N THR A 4 50.08 43.57 -19.09
CA THR A 4 50.00 42.12 -18.79
C THR A 4 48.99 41.47 -19.73
N ARG A 5 49.45 40.46 -20.47
CA ARG A 5 48.69 39.67 -21.46
C ARG A 5 47.99 38.51 -20.76
N VAL A 6 46.71 38.26 -21.08
CA VAL A 6 46.12 36.92 -20.98
C VAL A 6 45.89 36.42 -22.41
N LYS A 7 46.58 35.33 -22.75
CA LYS A 7 46.37 34.53 -23.97
C LYS A 7 45.32 33.47 -23.62
N THR A 8 44.28 33.35 -24.44
CA THR A 8 43.62 32.06 -24.63
C THR A 8 43.25 31.88 -26.09
N LEU A 9 43.71 30.76 -26.63
CA LEU A 9 43.71 30.40 -28.03
C LEU A 9 42.31 30.00 -28.51
N ALA A 10 41.95 30.49 -29.71
CA ALA A 10 40.98 29.83 -30.57
C ALA A 10 41.52 28.45 -30.98
N LYS A 11 40.73 27.39 -30.84
CA LYS A 11 41.02 26.09 -31.45
C LYS A 11 39.85 25.65 -32.33
N ALA A 12 40.21 25.36 -33.58
CA ALA A 12 39.34 25.10 -34.71
C ALA A 12 38.46 23.86 -34.54
N ARG A 13 37.21 23.96 -35.02
CA ARG A 13 36.35 22.82 -35.32
C ARG A 13 36.98 22.00 -36.45
N THR A 14 37.37 20.76 -36.14
CA THR A 14 37.75 19.77 -37.15
C THR A 14 36.61 18.76 -37.25
N THR A 15 35.95 18.73 -38.40
CA THR A 15 34.91 17.77 -38.77
C THR A 15 35.55 16.43 -39.14
N ALA A 16 35.41 15.43 -38.29
CA ALA A 16 35.78 14.06 -38.61
C ALA A 16 34.60 13.36 -39.33
N ARG A 17 34.77 13.11 -40.63
CA ARG A 17 33.92 12.21 -41.43
C ARG A 17 34.29 10.77 -41.12
N THR A 18 33.41 10.04 -40.44
CA THR A 18 33.55 8.59 -40.27
C THR A 18 32.84 7.89 -41.43
N LYS A 19 33.61 7.23 -42.31
CA LYS A 19 33.09 6.36 -43.38
C LYS A 19 32.54 5.08 -42.75
N VAL A 20 31.22 4.87 -42.80
CA VAL A 20 30.61 3.57 -42.49
C VAL A 20 30.67 2.69 -43.74
N ARG A 21 31.35 1.55 -43.61
CA ARG A 21 31.53 0.53 -44.65
C ARG A 21 30.24 -0.30 -44.70
N ALA A 22 29.51 -0.27 -45.82
CA ALA A 22 28.35 -1.12 -46.02
C ALA A 22 28.76 -2.59 -46.17
N HIS A 23 28.33 -3.45 -45.26
CA HIS A 23 28.32 -4.90 -45.45
C HIS A 23 26.91 -5.32 -45.84
N ARG A 24 26.75 -5.79 -47.08
CA ARG A 24 25.53 -6.46 -47.55
C ARG A 24 25.44 -7.82 -46.87
N VAL A 25 24.59 -7.93 -45.86
CA VAL A 25 24.15 -9.22 -45.33
C VAL A 25 22.93 -9.65 -46.13
N LYS A 26 23.03 -10.79 -46.81
CA LYS A 26 21.93 -11.43 -47.55
C LYS A 26 20.92 -11.95 -46.53
N PHE A 27 19.68 -11.47 -46.58
CA PHE A 27 18.57 -12.06 -45.85
C PHE A 27 18.20 -13.41 -46.48
N GLY A 28 18.57 -14.51 -45.82
CA GLY A 28 17.95 -15.81 -46.03
C GLY A 28 16.75 -15.91 -45.10
N ALA A 29 15.56 -16.16 -45.66
CA ALA A 29 14.34 -16.39 -44.91
C ALA A 29 14.43 -17.73 -44.14
N PRO A 30 14.13 -17.78 -42.82
CA PRO A 30 13.89 -19.05 -42.17
C PRO A 30 12.43 -19.47 -42.42
N LEU A 31 12.26 -20.69 -42.94
CA LEU A 31 10.97 -21.38 -42.97
C LEU A 31 10.43 -21.48 -41.54
N LEU A 32 9.23 -20.94 -41.30
CA LEU A 32 8.42 -21.30 -40.14
C LEU A 32 7.94 -22.74 -40.33
N ALA A 33 8.55 -23.66 -39.57
CA ALA A 33 7.95 -24.96 -39.30
C ALA A 33 6.82 -24.75 -38.28
N GLY A 34 5.58 -24.82 -38.76
CA GLY A 34 4.39 -24.77 -37.92
C GLY A 34 4.31 -25.98 -37.01
N VAL A 35 4.38 -25.76 -35.69
CA VAL A 35 3.92 -26.73 -34.69
C VAL A 35 2.46 -26.39 -34.41
N THR A 36 1.56 -27.05 -35.14
CA THR A 36 0.14 -27.15 -34.76
C THR A 36 0.05 -27.97 -33.47
N LEU A 37 -0.07 -27.30 -32.33
CA LEU A 37 -0.62 -27.92 -31.14
C LEU A 37 -2.13 -28.08 -31.35
N LEU A 38 -2.56 -29.32 -31.60
CA LEU A 38 -3.94 -29.75 -31.56
C LEU A 38 -4.50 -29.47 -30.15
N ALA A 39 -5.36 -28.47 -30.04
CA ALA A 39 -6.22 -28.29 -28.89
C ALA A 39 -7.22 -29.47 -28.84
N LEU A 40 -7.01 -30.39 -27.91
CA LEU A 40 -8.03 -31.34 -27.49
C LEU A 40 -9.15 -30.55 -26.83
N SER A 41 -10.22 -30.29 -27.58
CA SER A 41 -11.49 -29.78 -27.08
C SER A 41 -12.16 -30.85 -26.22
N GLY A 42 -11.75 -30.92 -24.94
CA GLY A 42 -12.51 -31.61 -23.92
C GLY A 42 -13.75 -30.79 -23.58
N CYS A 43 -14.91 -31.19 -24.11
CA CYS A 43 -16.22 -30.69 -23.69
C CYS A 43 -16.55 -31.19 -22.27
N GLY A 44 -15.87 -30.63 -21.26
CA GLY A 44 -16.40 -30.55 -19.90
C GLY A 44 -17.21 -29.27 -19.78
N LYS A 45 -18.25 -29.25 -18.93
CA LYS A 45 -18.96 -28.02 -18.54
C LYS A 45 -17.96 -27.05 -17.91
N ALA A 46 -17.28 -26.25 -18.72
CA ALA A 46 -16.48 -25.14 -18.24
C ALA A 46 -17.46 -24.09 -17.76
N ASP A 47 -17.53 -23.92 -16.44
CA ASP A 47 -18.25 -22.82 -15.84
C ASP A 47 -17.51 -21.53 -16.24
N MET A 48 -18.01 -20.86 -17.27
CA MET A 48 -17.42 -19.64 -17.84
C MET A 48 -17.42 -18.46 -16.85
N THR A 49 -17.96 -18.66 -15.64
CA THR A 49 -17.90 -17.72 -14.52
C THR A 49 -16.61 -17.83 -13.71
N LYS A 50 -15.85 -18.93 -13.84
CA LYS A 50 -14.56 -19.13 -13.17
C LYS A 50 -13.41 -18.90 -14.16
N GLN A 51 -12.89 -17.68 -14.16
CA GLN A 51 -11.64 -17.38 -14.88
C GLN A 51 -10.47 -17.89 -14.05
N ALA A 52 -9.71 -18.84 -14.60
CA ALA A 52 -8.53 -19.39 -13.93
C ALA A 52 -7.52 -18.28 -13.59
N SER A 53 -6.91 -18.37 -12.41
CA SER A 53 -5.82 -17.47 -12.01
C SER A 53 -4.72 -17.50 -13.08
N PRO A 54 -4.19 -16.34 -13.53
CA PRO A 54 -3.06 -16.30 -14.45
C PRO A 54 -1.79 -16.90 -13.84
N PHE A 55 -1.80 -17.21 -12.54
CA PHE A 55 -0.73 -17.85 -11.78
C PHE A 55 -0.96 -19.34 -11.53
N ALA A 56 -1.82 -20.00 -12.33
CA ALA A 56 -2.05 -21.44 -12.21
C ALA A 56 -0.72 -22.21 -12.18
N ALA A 57 -0.45 -22.86 -11.05
CA ALA A 57 0.80 -23.59 -10.85
C ALA A 57 0.82 -24.89 -11.65
N ALA A 58 2.02 -25.38 -11.99
CA ALA A 58 2.18 -26.69 -12.60
C ALA A 58 1.59 -27.79 -11.70
N GLU A 59 1.01 -28.82 -12.32
CA GLU A 59 0.36 -29.93 -11.62
C GLU A 59 1.26 -30.50 -10.51
N GLY A 60 0.77 -30.51 -9.27
CA GLY A 60 1.52 -30.96 -8.08
C GLY A 60 2.27 -29.87 -7.30
N THR A 61 2.32 -28.63 -7.79
CA THR A 61 2.89 -27.48 -7.06
C THR A 61 1.84 -26.85 -6.17
N LYS A 62 2.13 -26.67 -4.87
CA LYS A 62 1.28 -25.92 -3.95
C LYS A 62 1.51 -24.43 -4.18
N SER A 63 0.47 -23.66 -4.46
CA SER A 63 0.58 -22.21 -4.69
C SER A 63 -0.46 -21.43 -3.91
N VAL A 64 -0.11 -20.20 -3.54
CA VAL A 64 -1.02 -19.20 -2.96
C VAL A 64 -0.74 -17.86 -3.62
N THR A 65 -1.79 -17.10 -3.93
CA THR A 65 -1.70 -15.75 -4.46
C THR A 65 -2.19 -14.75 -3.40
N LEU A 66 -1.35 -13.81 -2.97
CA LEU A 66 -1.69 -12.82 -1.95
C LEU A 66 -1.90 -11.43 -2.58
N SER A 67 -2.95 -10.72 -2.18
CA SER A 67 -3.08 -9.30 -2.56
C SER A 67 -2.15 -8.43 -1.72
N VAL A 68 -1.57 -7.41 -2.32
CA VAL A 68 -0.68 -6.45 -1.64
C VAL A 68 -1.12 -5.03 -1.92
N GLN A 69 -1.41 -4.29 -0.86
CA GLN A 69 -1.69 -2.87 -0.96
C GLN A 69 -0.40 -2.05 -0.91
N THR A 70 -0.47 -0.78 -1.33
CA THR A 70 0.73 0.01 -1.60
C THR A 70 1.36 0.64 -0.35
N TRP A 71 0.68 0.65 0.80
CA TRP A 71 1.27 1.10 2.06
C TRP A 71 2.18 0.02 2.67
N VAL A 72 3.22 0.45 3.36
CA VAL A 72 4.30 -0.45 3.81
C VAL A 72 3.83 -1.49 4.83
N GLY A 73 2.81 -1.18 5.64
CA GLY A 73 2.22 -2.11 6.61
C GLY A 73 1.66 -3.38 5.96
N ALA A 74 0.93 -3.23 4.85
CA ALA A 74 0.42 -4.36 4.06
C ALA A 74 1.55 -5.13 3.39
N GLN A 75 2.57 -4.44 2.86
CA GLN A 75 3.75 -5.07 2.29
C GLN A 75 4.49 -5.92 3.33
N ALA A 76 4.64 -5.42 4.56
CA ALA A 76 5.25 -6.14 5.66
C ALA A 76 4.48 -7.42 6.03
N ASN A 77 3.15 -7.35 6.15
CA ASN A 77 2.32 -8.54 6.43
C ASN A 77 2.49 -9.61 5.36
N VAL A 78 2.40 -9.21 4.08
CA VAL A 78 2.49 -10.14 2.95
C VAL A 78 3.89 -10.72 2.84
N ALA A 79 4.93 -9.92 3.04
CA ALA A 79 6.31 -10.40 2.96
C ALA A 79 6.61 -11.47 4.02
N VAL A 80 6.19 -11.26 5.27
CA VAL A 80 6.37 -12.26 6.33
C VAL A 80 5.53 -13.51 6.08
N ALA A 81 4.27 -13.35 5.66
CA ALA A 81 3.42 -14.48 5.32
C ALA A 81 4.00 -15.30 4.15
N LYS A 82 4.45 -14.62 3.10
CA LYS A 82 5.13 -15.20 1.93
C LYS A 82 6.37 -15.98 2.35
N HIS A 83 7.30 -15.34 3.07
CA HIS A 83 8.54 -15.96 3.50
C HIS A 83 8.27 -17.27 4.27
N ILE A 84 7.34 -17.27 5.23
CA ILE A 84 7.03 -18.48 6.01
C ILE A 84 6.35 -19.57 5.17
N LEU A 85 5.43 -19.19 4.27
CA LEU A 85 4.76 -20.11 3.36
C LEU A 85 5.76 -20.82 2.43
N GLU A 86 6.72 -20.07 1.88
CA GLU A 86 7.76 -20.59 1.01
C GLU A 86 8.74 -21.47 1.80
N ASP A 87 9.35 -20.93 2.85
CA ASP A 87 10.43 -21.60 3.56
C ASP A 87 10.00 -22.79 4.40
N LYS A 88 8.83 -22.71 5.05
CA LYS A 88 8.42 -23.66 6.09
C LYS A 88 7.30 -24.58 5.62
N LEU A 89 6.51 -24.15 4.64
CA LEU A 89 5.37 -24.92 4.13
C LEU A 89 5.55 -25.37 2.67
N GLY A 90 6.59 -24.89 1.97
CA GLY A 90 6.95 -25.32 0.62
C GLY A 90 5.93 -24.89 -0.44
N TYR A 91 5.25 -23.78 -0.21
CA TYR A 91 4.36 -23.16 -1.20
C TYR A 91 5.16 -22.28 -2.14
N ARG A 92 4.74 -22.18 -3.41
CA ARG A 92 5.05 -21.01 -4.24
C ARG A 92 4.08 -19.90 -3.87
N VAL A 93 4.56 -18.70 -3.61
CA VAL A 93 3.68 -17.56 -3.31
C VAL A 93 3.80 -16.50 -4.39
N ASP A 94 2.71 -16.24 -5.08
CA ASP A 94 2.58 -15.11 -6.01
C ASP A 94 1.94 -13.93 -5.28
N THR A 95 2.30 -12.71 -5.65
CA THR A 95 1.75 -11.48 -5.06
C THR A 95 1.16 -10.59 -6.14
N VAL A 96 -0.03 -10.06 -5.89
CA VAL A 96 -0.72 -9.14 -6.80
C VAL A 96 -0.89 -7.80 -6.11
N GLN A 97 -0.21 -6.76 -6.62
CA GLN A 97 -0.44 -5.42 -6.13
C GLN A 97 -1.81 -4.92 -6.59
N VAL A 98 -2.69 -4.58 -5.65
CA VAL A 98 -4.07 -4.17 -5.94
C VAL A 98 -4.61 -3.29 -4.81
N ASP A 99 -5.34 -2.24 -5.18
CA ASP A 99 -6.00 -1.36 -4.22
C ASP A 99 -7.10 -2.11 -3.44
N GLU A 100 -7.48 -1.61 -2.26
CA GLU A 100 -8.37 -2.30 -1.32
C GLU A 100 -9.69 -2.75 -1.94
N ILE A 101 -10.45 -1.82 -2.53
CA ILE A 101 -11.78 -2.11 -3.07
C ILE A 101 -11.70 -3.15 -4.22
N PRO A 102 -10.84 -3.00 -5.24
CA PRO A 102 -10.68 -4.05 -6.25
C PRO A 102 -10.11 -5.38 -5.71
N ALA A 103 -9.39 -5.37 -4.58
CA ALA A 103 -8.90 -6.61 -3.96
C ALA A 103 -10.07 -7.51 -3.50
N TRP A 104 -11.15 -6.93 -3.00
CA TRP A 104 -12.38 -7.66 -2.65
C TRP A 104 -13.00 -8.39 -3.84
N ASP A 105 -13.06 -7.72 -5.00
CA ASP A 105 -13.54 -8.34 -6.25
C ASP A 105 -12.61 -9.48 -6.70
N ALA A 106 -11.30 -9.26 -6.64
CA ALA A 106 -10.30 -10.28 -7.00
C ALA A 106 -10.36 -11.49 -6.06
N LEU A 107 -10.56 -11.26 -4.76
CA LEU A 107 -10.68 -12.30 -3.74
C LEU A 107 -11.95 -13.13 -3.93
N SER A 108 -13.09 -12.48 -4.20
CA SER A 108 -14.36 -13.16 -4.52
C SER A 108 -14.24 -14.06 -5.74
N GLN A 109 -13.48 -13.63 -6.76
CA GLN A 109 -13.27 -14.37 -8.00
C GLN A 109 -12.18 -15.45 -7.90
N GLY A 110 -11.45 -15.56 -6.77
CA GLY A 110 -10.34 -16.49 -6.61
C GLY A 110 -9.10 -16.13 -7.44
N ARG A 111 -8.96 -14.85 -7.84
CA ARG A 111 -7.73 -14.34 -8.48
C ARG A 111 -6.62 -14.09 -7.46
N VAL A 112 -7.01 -13.81 -6.22
CA VAL A 112 -6.16 -13.83 -5.04
C VAL A 112 -6.83 -14.72 -3.99
N ASP A 113 -6.03 -15.33 -3.13
CA ASP A 113 -6.49 -16.28 -2.11
C ASP A 113 -6.72 -15.60 -0.75
N ALA A 114 -6.00 -14.51 -0.47
CA ALA A 114 -6.13 -13.76 0.78
C ALA A 114 -5.80 -12.27 0.66
N ILE A 115 -6.53 -11.48 1.44
CA ILE A 115 -6.22 -10.11 1.88
C ILE A 115 -5.77 -10.21 3.34
N LEU A 116 -4.60 -9.64 3.67
CA LEU A 116 -4.03 -9.75 5.02
C LEU A 116 -4.22 -8.51 5.89
N GLU A 117 -4.59 -7.38 5.30
CA GLU A 117 -4.86 -6.14 6.04
C GLU A 117 -6.01 -5.39 5.37
N ASP A 118 -7.16 -5.43 6.02
CA ASP A 118 -8.35 -4.70 5.62
C ASP A 118 -8.67 -3.60 6.64
N TRP A 119 -8.85 -2.37 6.16
CA TRP A 119 -9.13 -1.17 6.98
C TRP A 119 -10.62 -0.93 7.23
N GLY A 120 -11.47 -1.93 6.96
CA GLY A 120 -12.91 -1.90 7.22
C GLY A 120 -13.71 -1.44 5.99
N HIS A 121 -14.37 -2.39 5.34
CA HIS A 121 -15.18 -2.15 4.14
C HIS A 121 -16.58 -2.77 4.29
N PRO A 122 -17.48 -2.16 5.08
CA PRO A 122 -18.75 -2.79 5.48
C PRO A 122 -19.65 -3.15 4.29
N GLU A 123 -19.64 -2.36 3.22
CA GLU A 123 -20.37 -2.68 1.99
C GLU A 123 -19.81 -3.92 1.28
N GLN A 124 -18.48 -4.06 1.24
CA GLN A 124 -17.83 -5.22 0.61
C GLN A 124 -18.01 -6.46 1.46
N GLU A 125 -17.91 -6.34 2.78
CA GLU A 125 -18.21 -7.43 3.71
C GLU A 125 -19.66 -7.90 3.57
N ALA A 126 -20.64 -6.99 3.56
CA ALA A 126 -22.04 -7.33 3.37
C ALA A 126 -22.24 -8.07 2.04
N ARG A 127 -21.72 -7.51 0.95
CA ARG A 127 -21.86 -8.08 -0.40
C ARG A 127 -21.18 -9.45 -0.54
N TYR A 128 -19.94 -9.59 -0.09
CA TYR A 128 -19.11 -10.76 -0.43
C TYR A 128 -19.08 -11.84 0.63
N VAL A 129 -19.19 -11.47 1.92
CA VAL A 129 -19.19 -12.41 3.04
C VAL A 129 -20.62 -12.85 3.35
N LYS A 130 -21.58 -11.92 3.44
CA LYS A 130 -22.96 -12.24 3.86
C LYS A 130 -23.83 -12.69 2.68
N ASP A 131 -23.88 -11.90 1.62
CA ASP A 131 -24.82 -12.13 0.51
C ASP A 131 -24.29 -13.20 -0.46
N LYS A 132 -23.11 -12.98 -1.05
CA LYS A 132 -22.51 -13.90 -2.03
C LYS A 132 -21.82 -15.11 -1.40
N LYS A 133 -21.34 -14.99 -0.15
CA LYS A 133 -20.59 -16.03 0.59
C LYS A 133 -19.34 -16.56 -0.13
N THR A 134 -18.78 -15.76 -1.03
CA THR A 134 -17.55 -16.11 -1.78
C THR A 134 -16.27 -15.78 -1.00
N ILE A 135 -16.40 -15.02 0.09
CA ILE A 135 -15.29 -14.63 0.95
C ILE A 135 -15.59 -15.06 2.38
N THR A 136 -14.57 -15.61 3.05
CA THR A 136 -14.60 -16.04 4.44
C THR A 136 -13.71 -15.13 5.27
N ALA A 137 -14.21 -14.68 6.43
CA ALA A 137 -13.40 -13.94 7.39
C ALA A 137 -12.21 -14.80 7.86
N GLY A 138 -11.01 -14.26 7.73
CA GLY A 138 -9.74 -14.84 8.18
C GLY A 138 -9.40 -14.52 9.64
N GLY A 139 -10.19 -13.63 10.27
CA GLY A 139 -10.01 -13.15 11.63
C GLY A 139 -9.01 -11.98 11.73
N ASP A 140 -8.77 -11.52 12.96
CA ASP A 140 -7.91 -10.37 13.22
C ASP A 140 -6.48 -10.58 12.73
N LEU A 141 -5.89 -9.54 12.15
CA LEU A 141 -4.44 -9.42 11.93
C LEU A 141 -3.67 -9.24 13.26
N GLY A 142 -4.34 -8.72 14.30
CA GLY A 142 -3.72 -8.40 15.60
C GLY A 142 -3.21 -6.98 15.75
N VAL A 143 -3.46 -6.16 14.73
CA VAL A 143 -3.16 -4.73 14.70
C VAL A 143 -4.47 -3.96 14.68
N THR A 144 -4.54 -2.87 15.44
CA THR A 144 -5.62 -1.89 15.33
C THR A 144 -5.08 -0.66 14.63
N GLY A 145 -5.65 -0.34 13.48
CA GLY A 145 -5.35 0.85 12.71
C GLY A 145 -6.10 2.07 13.22
N HIS A 146 -5.52 3.25 13.02
CA HIS A 146 -6.20 4.53 13.24
C HIS A 146 -5.72 5.55 12.22
N ILE A 147 -6.65 6.10 11.43
CA ILE A 147 -6.34 7.18 10.48
C ILE A 147 -6.64 8.51 11.16
N GLY A 148 -5.84 9.53 10.89
CA GLY A 148 -6.08 10.85 11.46
C GLY A 148 -5.38 11.96 10.68
N TRP A 149 -5.61 13.18 11.13
CA TRP A 149 -4.86 14.33 10.66
C TRP A 149 -3.80 14.69 11.68
N TYR A 150 -2.59 14.94 11.21
CA TYR A 150 -1.42 15.11 12.05
C TYR A 150 -0.67 16.37 11.70
N VAL A 151 -0.15 17.01 12.73
CA VAL A 151 0.77 18.14 12.65
C VAL A 151 2.10 17.77 13.30
N PRO A 152 3.23 18.33 12.87
CA PRO A 152 4.50 18.08 13.52
C PRO A 152 4.51 18.61 14.95
N LYS A 153 5.04 17.80 15.89
CA LYS A 153 5.10 18.16 17.31
C LYS A 153 5.84 19.48 17.56
N TYR A 154 6.91 19.76 16.81
CA TYR A 154 7.66 21.01 16.95
C TYR A 154 6.85 22.28 16.63
N TRP A 155 5.76 22.13 15.86
CA TRP A 155 4.84 23.21 15.55
C TRP A 155 3.71 23.26 16.59
N ALA A 156 3.13 22.10 16.92
CA ALA A 156 2.11 21.99 17.97
C ALA A 156 2.61 22.46 19.35
N ASP A 157 3.87 22.23 19.71
CA ASP A 157 4.45 22.71 20.98
C ASP A 157 4.49 24.24 21.07
N LYS A 158 4.54 24.94 19.92
CA LYS A 158 4.51 26.42 19.84
C LYS A 158 3.11 26.98 19.62
N HIS A 159 2.26 26.20 18.96
CA HIS A 159 0.89 26.55 18.58
C HIS A 159 -0.06 25.42 19.02
N PRO A 160 -0.25 25.18 20.33
CA PRO A 160 -1.06 24.06 20.81
C PRO A 160 -2.50 24.11 20.28
N GLU A 161 -3.02 25.30 19.97
CA GLU A 161 -4.33 25.48 19.38
C GLU A 161 -4.50 24.81 18.01
N VAL A 162 -3.42 24.50 17.29
CA VAL A 162 -3.48 23.87 15.96
C VAL A 162 -3.96 22.41 16.02
N THR A 163 -3.89 21.78 17.19
CA THR A 163 -4.32 20.39 17.39
C THR A 163 -5.83 20.25 17.53
N HIS A 164 -6.61 21.29 17.22
CA HIS A 164 -8.08 21.21 17.19
C HIS A 164 -8.58 21.78 15.87
N TRP A 165 -9.39 20.99 15.15
CA TRP A 165 -9.86 21.29 13.79
C TRP A 165 -10.45 22.70 13.61
N LYS A 166 -11.20 23.20 14.61
CA LYS A 166 -11.84 24.53 14.62
C LYS A 166 -10.84 25.69 14.48
N ASN A 167 -9.57 25.46 14.79
CA ASN A 167 -8.53 26.48 14.70
C ASN A 167 -7.73 26.40 13.40
N LEU A 168 -7.87 25.35 12.58
CA LEU A 168 -7.01 25.13 11.41
C LEU A 168 -7.04 26.29 10.41
N ASN A 169 -8.20 26.93 10.20
CA ASN A 169 -8.30 28.07 9.27
C ASN A 169 -7.43 29.28 9.68
N LYS A 170 -7.06 29.40 10.96
CA LYS A 170 -6.11 30.44 11.41
C LYS A 170 -4.69 30.23 10.87
N PHE A 171 -4.40 29.02 10.40
CA PHE A 171 -3.07 28.59 9.93
C PHE A 171 -3.02 28.25 8.45
N ALA A 172 -4.15 28.30 7.73
CA ALA A 172 -4.23 27.91 6.32
C ALA A 172 -3.18 28.62 5.45
N ASP A 173 -2.99 29.93 5.68
CA ASP A 173 -2.00 30.74 4.98
C ASP A 173 -0.56 30.25 5.16
N GLN A 174 -0.22 29.69 6.33
CA GLN A 174 1.10 29.16 6.64
C GLN A 174 1.34 27.78 5.99
N LEU A 175 0.28 27.11 5.57
CA LEU A 175 0.29 25.78 4.98
C LEU A 175 0.07 25.80 3.46
N ARG A 176 0.05 26.97 2.82
CA ARG A 176 -0.11 27.10 1.37
C ARG A 176 1.08 26.49 0.62
N THR A 177 0.77 25.80 -0.47
CA THR A 177 1.73 25.29 -1.44
C THR A 177 1.30 25.67 -2.85
N PRO A 178 2.18 25.55 -3.86
CA PRO A 178 1.78 25.75 -5.25
C PRO A 178 0.58 24.89 -5.66
N GLU A 179 0.47 23.68 -5.13
CA GLU A 179 -0.59 22.72 -5.42
C GLU A 179 -1.92 23.05 -4.74
N SER A 180 -1.89 23.71 -3.57
CA SER A 180 -3.11 24.11 -2.83
C SER A 180 -3.64 25.50 -3.21
N GLY A 181 -2.91 26.26 -4.04
CA GLY A 181 -3.33 27.56 -4.54
C GLY A 181 -3.44 28.62 -3.44
N ASP A 182 -4.64 29.20 -3.28
CA ASP A 182 -4.93 30.21 -2.25
C ASP A 182 -5.33 29.61 -0.90
N LYS A 183 -5.45 28.28 -0.79
CA LYS A 183 -5.83 27.56 0.43
C LYS A 183 -4.64 26.88 1.10
N GLY A 184 -4.79 26.51 2.37
CA GLY A 184 -3.83 25.65 3.04
C GLY A 184 -3.80 24.23 2.44
N GLN A 185 -2.67 23.55 2.49
CA GLN A 185 -2.57 22.15 2.09
C GLN A 185 -2.94 21.22 3.25
N LEU A 186 -3.89 20.32 3.02
CA LEU A 186 -3.97 19.03 3.70
C LEU A 186 -3.29 18.00 2.80
N MET A 187 -2.12 17.52 3.22
CA MET A 187 -1.35 16.54 2.45
C MET A 187 -1.95 15.15 2.65
N ASP A 188 -2.43 14.54 1.58
CA ASP A 188 -3.00 13.19 1.57
C ASP A 188 -2.03 12.21 0.89
N GLY A 189 -2.25 10.91 1.07
CA GLY A 189 -1.39 9.84 0.58
C GLY A 189 -1.65 9.48 -0.88
N SER A 190 -1.87 8.19 -1.13
CA SER A 190 -2.35 7.70 -2.42
C SER A 190 -3.84 8.06 -2.58
N PRO A 191 -4.28 8.50 -3.78
CA PRO A 191 -5.70 8.63 -4.09
C PRO A 191 -6.50 7.33 -3.96
N SER A 192 -5.83 6.17 -3.88
CA SER A 192 -6.46 4.87 -3.69
C SER A 192 -6.67 4.46 -2.22
N TYR A 193 -6.17 5.24 -1.26
CA TYR A 193 -6.37 4.95 0.16
C TYR A 193 -7.79 5.30 0.63
N VAL A 194 -8.21 4.64 1.70
CA VAL A 194 -9.44 5.01 2.42
C VAL A 194 -9.25 6.41 3.01
N THR A 195 -9.98 7.38 2.46
CA THR A 195 -9.97 8.76 2.92
C THR A 195 -11.36 9.39 2.78
N ASN A 196 -11.72 10.19 3.78
CA ASN A 196 -12.89 11.06 3.86
C ASN A 196 -12.49 12.54 3.75
N ASP A 197 -11.21 12.84 3.48
CA ASP A 197 -10.63 14.16 3.75
C ASP A 197 -11.24 15.28 2.93
N LYS A 198 -11.63 15.02 1.68
CA LYS A 198 -12.37 16.01 0.87
C LYS A 198 -13.74 16.33 1.48
N ALA A 199 -14.45 15.32 1.97
CA ALA A 199 -15.74 15.50 2.63
C ALA A 199 -15.56 16.25 3.95
N LEU A 200 -14.56 15.88 4.76
CA LEU A 200 -14.23 16.54 6.02
C LEU A 200 -13.86 18.00 5.82
N VAL A 201 -12.92 18.32 4.90
CA VAL A 201 -12.54 19.70 4.59
C VAL A 201 -13.76 20.54 4.22
N LYS A 202 -14.63 20.00 3.35
CA LYS A 202 -15.86 20.68 2.91
C LYS A 202 -16.87 20.86 4.05
N ASN A 203 -17.21 19.78 4.74
CA ASN A 203 -18.30 19.75 5.73
C ASN A 203 -17.94 20.46 7.03
N LEU A 204 -16.64 20.54 7.35
CA LEU A 204 -16.12 21.33 8.47
C LEU A 204 -15.84 22.80 8.09
N GLY A 205 -16.06 23.20 6.84
CA GLY A 205 -15.86 24.58 6.38
C GLY A 205 -14.41 25.03 6.46
N LEU A 206 -13.48 24.14 6.15
CA LEU A 206 -12.05 24.39 6.23
C LEU A 206 -11.51 25.03 4.94
N ASP A 207 -10.62 26.00 5.09
CA ASP A 207 -9.98 26.72 3.98
C ASP A 207 -8.72 25.98 3.50
N TYR A 208 -8.93 24.71 3.13
CA TYR A 208 -7.87 23.79 2.75
C TYR A 208 -8.19 23.11 1.42
N GLU A 209 -7.14 22.70 0.72
CA GLU A 209 -7.21 21.82 -0.43
C GLU A 209 -6.53 20.49 -0.08
N VAL A 210 -7.16 19.38 -0.48
CA VAL A 210 -6.60 18.03 -0.29
C VAL A 210 -5.65 17.73 -1.45
N VAL A 211 -4.36 17.67 -1.15
CA VAL A 211 -3.31 17.44 -2.14
C VAL A 211 -2.70 16.07 -1.92
N PHE A 212 -2.91 15.17 -2.88
CA PHE A 212 -2.37 13.80 -2.83
C PHE A 212 -0.90 13.78 -3.24
N ALA A 213 -0.05 13.19 -2.39
CA ALA A 213 1.34 12.90 -2.71
C ALA A 213 1.49 11.78 -3.77
N GLY A 214 0.44 11.00 -4.00
CA GLY A 214 0.37 9.96 -5.03
C GLY A 214 0.86 8.59 -4.59
N SER A 215 1.68 8.52 -3.54
CA SER A 215 2.09 7.27 -2.87
C SER A 215 2.53 7.56 -1.44
N GLU A 216 2.51 6.55 -0.57
CA GLU A 216 3.06 6.67 0.78
C GLU A 216 4.55 7.09 0.77
N ALA A 217 5.39 6.50 -0.08
CA ALA A 217 6.80 6.86 -0.16
C ALA A 217 7.03 8.34 -0.51
N ALA A 218 6.21 8.89 -1.42
CA ALA A 218 6.24 10.31 -1.75
C ALA A 218 5.79 11.18 -0.56
N GLN A 219 4.72 10.77 0.13
CA GLN A 219 4.22 11.45 1.33
C GLN A 219 5.26 11.47 2.46
N ILE A 220 5.90 10.33 2.75
CA ILE A 220 6.99 10.20 3.73
C ILE A 220 8.13 11.16 3.38
N THR A 221 8.55 11.18 2.12
CA THR A 221 9.62 12.06 1.64
C THR A 221 9.28 13.53 1.90
N GLN A 222 8.04 13.93 1.60
CA GLN A 222 7.58 15.31 1.83
C GLN A 222 7.48 15.66 3.32
N ILE A 223 6.96 14.76 4.16
CA ILE A 223 6.94 14.92 5.63
C ILE A 223 8.36 15.10 6.17
N GLN A 224 9.30 14.24 5.78
CA GLN A 224 10.69 14.31 6.22
C GLN A 224 11.37 15.61 5.77
N GLN A 225 11.12 16.04 4.53
CA GLN A 225 11.65 17.31 4.02
C GLN A 225 11.14 18.50 4.85
N PHE A 226 9.82 18.58 5.08
CA PHE A 226 9.23 19.65 5.89
C PHE A 226 9.74 19.61 7.33
N ALA A 227 9.88 18.43 7.92
CA ALA A 227 10.42 18.25 9.27
C ALA A 227 11.88 18.69 9.38
N LYS A 228 12.71 18.36 8.39
CA LYS A 228 14.12 18.78 8.31
C LYS A 228 14.25 20.29 8.22
N GLU A 229 13.37 20.92 7.45
CA GLU A 229 13.31 22.39 7.28
C GLU A 229 12.54 23.09 8.41
N LYS A 230 11.99 22.34 9.38
CA LYS A 230 11.12 22.84 10.46
C LYS A 230 9.92 23.64 9.95
N LYS A 231 9.42 23.31 8.75
CA LYS A 231 8.22 23.89 8.15
C LYS A 231 6.96 23.27 8.76
N PRO A 232 5.91 24.05 9.05
CA PRO A 232 4.64 23.48 9.47
C PRO A 232 4.01 22.68 8.33
N PHE A 233 3.24 21.64 8.67
CA PHE A 233 2.44 20.86 7.72
C PHE A 233 1.23 20.26 8.42
N LEU A 234 0.19 19.97 7.63
CA LEU A 234 -0.97 19.18 8.03
C LEU A 234 -1.05 17.99 7.08
N THR A 235 -1.13 16.77 7.61
CA THR A 235 -1.12 15.56 6.80
C THR A 235 -2.16 14.57 7.28
N TYR A 236 -2.85 13.92 6.34
CA TYR A 236 -3.42 12.59 6.55
C TYR A 236 -2.28 11.65 6.93
N TRP A 237 -2.46 10.86 7.98
CA TRP A 237 -1.54 9.79 8.31
C TRP A 237 -2.27 8.71 9.10
N TYR A 238 -1.60 7.63 9.41
CA TYR A 238 -2.22 6.53 10.12
C TYR A 238 -1.26 5.89 11.11
N GLU A 239 -1.82 5.26 12.14
CA GLU A 239 -1.13 4.33 13.02
C GLU A 239 -1.57 2.90 12.73
N PRO A 240 -0.69 1.89 12.88
CA PRO A 240 0.72 2.03 13.27
C PRO A 240 1.63 2.53 12.14
N GLN A 241 2.60 3.37 12.47
CA GLN A 241 3.62 3.83 11.53
C GLN A 241 4.97 4.08 12.19
N TRP A 242 6.05 3.64 11.55
CA TRP A 242 7.43 3.89 11.98
C TRP A 242 7.82 5.36 11.91
N LEU A 243 7.22 6.15 11.00
CA LEU A 243 7.62 7.54 10.78
C LEU A 243 7.43 8.42 12.02
N PHE A 244 6.48 8.08 12.90
CA PHE A 244 6.30 8.79 14.18
C PHE A 244 7.55 8.78 15.06
N ASN A 245 8.43 7.77 14.93
CA ASN A 245 9.69 7.70 15.68
C ASN A 245 10.72 8.71 15.17
N GLN A 246 10.70 9.06 13.89
CA GLN A 246 11.65 9.99 13.28
C GLN A 246 11.11 11.42 13.21
N VAL A 247 9.81 11.55 12.95
CA VAL A 247 9.09 12.82 12.91
C VAL A 247 7.92 12.72 13.91
N PRO A 248 8.16 13.09 15.19
CA PRO A 248 7.08 13.12 16.16
C PRO A 248 5.97 14.08 15.71
N MET A 249 4.76 13.57 15.69
CA MET A 249 3.56 14.29 15.26
C MET A 249 2.50 14.23 16.36
N VAL A 250 1.55 15.17 16.32
CA VAL A 250 0.41 15.24 17.23
C VAL A 250 -0.85 15.21 16.38
N GLU A 251 -1.80 14.38 16.76
CA GLU A 251 -3.09 14.29 16.08
C GLU A 251 -3.89 15.58 16.29
N VAL A 252 -4.58 16.01 15.24
CA VAL A 252 -5.59 17.06 15.28
C VAL A 252 -6.90 16.44 15.71
N GLU A 253 -7.46 16.94 16.82
CA GLU A 253 -8.79 16.57 17.28
C GLU A 253 -9.82 17.03 16.24
N LEU A 254 -10.34 16.06 15.47
CA LEU A 254 -11.50 16.14 14.60
C LEU A 254 -12.80 15.88 15.40
N PRO A 255 -14.00 16.18 14.87
CA PRO A 255 -15.24 15.78 15.55
C PRO A 255 -15.25 14.27 15.80
N LYS A 256 -15.57 13.84 17.01
CA LYS A 256 -15.43 12.42 17.40
C LYS A 256 -16.22 11.48 16.46
N TYR A 257 -15.61 10.37 16.09
CA TYR A 257 -16.29 9.28 15.38
C TYR A 257 -17.51 8.78 16.18
N THR A 258 -18.59 8.49 15.46
CA THR A 258 -19.77 7.77 15.97
C THR A 258 -20.25 6.80 14.91
N ASP A 259 -20.88 5.70 15.32
CA ASP A 259 -21.43 4.71 14.38
C ASP A 259 -22.43 5.36 13.41
N ALA A 260 -23.26 6.30 13.90
CA ALA A 260 -24.18 7.05 13.05
C ALA A 260 -23.47 7.88 11.96
N CYS A 261 -22.30 8.46 12.27
CA CYS A 261 -21.50 9.15 11.27
C CYS A 261 -20.86 8.17 10.27
N GLY A 262 -20.38 7.02 10.75
CA GLY A 262 -19.85 5.96 9.89
C GLY A 262 -20.89 5.38 8.94
N GLU A 263 -22.10 5.09 9.42
CA GLU A 263 -23.23 4.61 8.61
C GLU A 263 -23.65 5.64 7.57
N LYS A 264 -23.81 6.90 7.97
CA LYS A 264 -24.10 8.03 7.07
C LYS A 264 -23.03 8.16 5.98
N GLY A 265 -21.76 7.99 6.34
CA GLY A 265 -20.63 8.00 5.42
C GLY A 265 -20.57 6.81 4.47
N ALA A 266 -20.99 5.63 4.93
CA ALA A 266 -21.10 4.46 4.07
C ALA A 266 -22.22 4.64 3.03
N GLU A 267 -23.36 5.22 3.42
CA GLU A 267 -24.46 5.52 2.50
C GLU A 267 -24.11 6.62 1.48
N ASP A 268 -23.47 7.70 1.93
CA ASP A 268 -22.96 8.77 1.09
C ASP A 268 -21.63 9.31 1.64
N PRO A 269 -20.48 8.93 1.04
CA PRO A 269 -19.16 9.37 1.48
C PRO A 269 -18.97 10.88 1.51
N THR A 270 -19.76 11.64 0.76
CA THR A 270 -19.66 13.11 0.72
C THR A 270 -20.23 13.78 1.97
N THR A 271 -20.91 13.02 2.84
CA THR A 271 -21.60 13.54 4.02
C THR A 271 -20.82 13.37 5.33
N VAL A 272 -19.67 12.69 5.30
CA VAL A 272 -18.84 12.45 6.48
C VAL A 272 -18.35 13.77 7.08
N ASP A 273 -18.53 13.92 8.39
CA ASP A 273 -18.18 15.11 9.18
C ASP A 273 -17.52 14.76 10.52
N CYS A 274 -17.03 13.53 10.68
CA CYS A 274 -16.34 13.04 11.89
C CYS A 274 -14.99 12.37 11.59
N ALA A 275 -14.16 12.25 12.63
CA ALA A 275 -12.89 11.56 12.65
C ALA A 275 -13.03 10.10 12.21
N TYR A 276 -11.93 9.47 11.85
CA TYR A 276 -11.89 8.05 11.54
C TYR A 276 -12.03 7.20 12.82
N PRO A 277 -12.56 5.97 12.71
CA PRO A 277 -12.59 5.04 13.82
C PRO A 277 -11.20 4.41 14.05
N HIS A 278 -11.03 3.84 15.25
CA HIS A 278 -10.01 2.81 15.46
C HIS A 278 -10.53 1.49 14.89
N THR A 279 -9.83 0.95 13.89
CA THR A 279 -10.26 -0.25 13.16
C THR A 279 -9.36 -1.44 13.49
N PRO A 280 -9.89 -2.51 14.13
CA PRO A 280 -9.18 -3.78 14.21
C PRO A 280 -8.99 -4.35 12.81
N LEU A 281 -7.75 -4.37 12.32
CA LEU A 281 -7.46 -4.79 10.95
C LEU A 281 -7.77 -6.28 10.79
N GLN A 282 -8.55 -6.60 9.75
CA GLN A 282 -9.03 -7.95 9.49
C GLN A 282 -8.31 -8.59 8.31
N LYS A 283 -8.34 -9.92 8.27
CA LYS A 283 -7.93 -10.72 7.12
C LYS A 283 -9.17 -11.32 6.47
N PHE A 284 -9.12 -11.51 5.17
CA PHE A 284 -10.19 -12.16 4.40
C PHE A 284 -9.60 -13.15 3.41
N LEU A 285 -10.23 -14.32 3.27
CA LEU A 285 -9.80 -15.38 2.37
C LEU A 285 -10.92 -15.69 1.38
N ASN A 286 -10.57 -16.12 0.17
CA ASN A 286 -11.54 -16.74 -0.73
C ASN A 286 -12.15 -17.98 -0.04
N THR A 287 -13.47 -18.17 -0.11
CA THR A 287 -14.15 -19.26 0.62
C THR A 287 -13.66 -20.64 0.19
N GLU A 288 -13.47 -20.88 -1.10
CA GLU A 288 -13.01 -22.19 -1.60
C GLU A 288 -11.59 -22.49 -1.08
N PHE A 289 -10.70 -21.50 -1.12
CA PHE A 289 -9.36 -21.61 -0.53
C PHE A 289 -9.42 -21.80 0.99
N ALA A 290 -10.26 -21.04 1.69
CA ALA A 290 -10.40 -21.09 3.14
C ALA A 290 -10.92 -22.44 3.66
N GLU A 291 -11.71 -23.14 2.85
CA GLU A 291 -12.34 -24.44 3.13
C GLU A 291 -11.57 -25.64 2.56
N SER A 292 -10.59 -25.41 1.70
CA SER A 292 -9.76 -26.45 1.04
C SER A 292 -9.08 -27.46 1.97
N GLY A 293 -8.91 -27.11 3.26
CA GLY A 293 -8.13 -27.90 4.20
C GLY A 293 -6.63 -27.81 3.97
N GLU A 294 -6.16 -26.84 3.18
CA GLU A 294 -4.74 -26.65 2.94
C GLU A 294 -3.98 -26.08 4.15
N PRO A 295 -2.72 -26.50 4.39
CA PRO A 295 -1.85 -25.90 5.39
C PRO A 295 -1.72 -24.38 5.28
N ALA A 296 -1.69 -23.83 4.07
CA ALA A 296 -1.59 -22.38 3.86
C ALA A 296 -2.83 -21.62 4.36
N ALA A 297 -4.03 -22.09 4.06
CA ALA A 297 -5.26 -21.45 4.55
C ALA A 297 -5.32 -21.44 6.09
N ARG A 298 -4.89 -22.54 6.74
CA ARG A 298 -4.77 -22.60 8.21
C ARG A 298 -3.71 -21.66 8.76
N PHE A 299 -2.56 -21.58 8.10
CA PHE A 299 -1.49 -20.66 8.45
C PHE A 299 -1.97 -19.21 8.39
N LEU A 300 -2.58 -18.78 7.28
CA LEU A 300 -3.06 -17.40 7.10
C LEU A 300 -4.17 -17.03 8.09
N LYS A 301 -5.08 -17.96 8.41
CA LYS A 301 -6.06 -17.78 9.51
C LYS A 301 -5.38 -17.61 10.87
N SER A 302 -4.27 -18.31 11.12
CA SER A 302 -3.53 -18.25 12.38
C SER A 302 -2.55 -17.07 12.48
N PHE A 303 -2.14 -16.52 11.33
CA PHE A 303 -1.21 -15.39 11.24
C PHE A 303 -1.75 -14.18 11.99
N LYS A 304 -1.15 -13.86 13.12
CA LYS A 304 -1.55 -12.73 13.96
C LYS A 304 -0.32 -12.23 14.69
N TRP A 305 -0.07 -10.94 14.61
CA TRP A 305 1.11 -10.32 15.21
C TRP A 305 0.83 -8.93 15.76
N THR A 306 1.82 -8.35 16.42
CA THR A 306 1.66 -7.09 17.16
C THR A 306 1.91 -5.88 16.28
N LYS A 307 1.48 -4.70 16.74
CA LYS A 307 1.83 -3.39 16.14
C LYS A 307 3.34 -3.23 16.07
N GLU A 308 4.07 -3.67 17.10
CA GLU A 308 5.52 -3.59 17.19
C GLU A 308 6.20 -4.45 16.11
N ASP A 309 5.75 -5.69 15.92
CA ASP A 309 6.29 -6.59 14.89
C ASP A 309 6.07 -6.02 13.48
N GLN A 310 4.86 -5.52 13.19
CA GLN A 310 4.53 -4.93 11.90
C GLN A 310 5.38 -3.69 11.62
N ASN A 311 5.52 -2.80 12.61
CA ASN A 311 6.32 -1.59 12.48
C ASN A 311 7.81 -1.90 12.29
N GLU A 312 8.36 -2.91 12.97
CA GLU A 312 9.76 -3.32 12.80
C GLU A 312 10.05 -3.71 11.34
N VAL A 313 9.21 -4.54 10.73
CA VAL A 313 9.36 -4.93 9.33
C VAL A 313 9.12 -3.74 8.39
N SER A 314 8.12 -2.92 8.68
CA SER A 314 7.81 -1.74 7.89
C SER A 314 8.95 -0.72 7.87
N GLU A 315 9.62 -0.51 9.00
CA GLU A 315 10.77 0.39 9.12
C GLU A 315 11.99 -0.14 8.33
N MET A 316 12.24 -1.46 8.39
CA MET A 316 13.29 -2.08 7.58
C MET A 316 13.07 -1.85 6.08
N ILE A 317 11.83 -1.95 5.61
CA ILE A 317 11.48 -1.72 4.20
C ILE A 317 11.64 -0.24 3.84
N ALA A 318 10.94 0.64 4.55
CA ALA A 318 10.76 2.02 4.12
C ALA A 318 11.89 2.97 4.56
N SER A 319 12.54 2.70 5.69
CA SER A 319 13.61 3.56 6.24
C SER A 319 15.01 2.98 6.01
N GLU A 320 15.21 1.69 6.28
CA GLU A 320 16.52 1.05 6.07
C GLU A 320 16.76 0.68 4.59
N GLY A 321 15.70 0.64 3.77
CA GLY A 321 15.79 0.39 2.33
C GLY A 321 16.00 -1.07 1.96
N LEU A 322 15.65 -2.01 2.85
CA LEU A 322 15.67 -3.44 2.55
C LEU A 322 14.54 -3.79 1.58
N SER A 323 14.76 -4.83 0.78
CA SER A 323 13.63 -5.45 0.08
C SER A 323 12.68 -6.10 1.09
N ALA A 324 11.41 -6.23 0.72
CA ALA A 324 10.40 -6.84 1.59
C ALA A 324 10.77 -8.28 1.97
N ASP A 325 11.35 -9.05 1.03
CA ASP A 325 11.81 -10.42 1.28
C ASP A 325 12.97 -10.46 2.29
N GLU A 326 13.97 -9.57 2.18
CA GLU A 326 15.08 -9.47 3.15
C GLU A 326 14.61 -9.05 4.55
N ALA A 327 13.67 -8.10 4.61
CA ALA A 327 13.09 -7.64 5.88
C ALA A 327 12.29 -8.77 6.57
N ALA A 328 11.51 -9.53 5.80
CA ALA A 328 10.75 -10.66 6.28
C ALA A 328 11.65 -11.81 6.78
N GLU A 329 12.69 -12.17 6.03
CA GLU A 329 13.68 -13.17 6.44
C GLU A 329 14.33 -12.77 7.76
N ARG A 330 14.85 -11.54 7.84
CA ARG A 330 15.52 -11.03 9.04
C ARG A 330 14.60 -11.03 10.27
N TRP A 331 13.35 -10.60 10.10
CA TRP A 331 12.39 -10.64 11.21
C TRP A 331 12.06 -12.07 11.61
N ALA A 332 11.84 -12.98 10.65
CA ALA A 332 11.51 -14.37 10.91
C ALA A 332 12.63 -15.10 11.65
N GLU A 333 13.89 -14.86 11.30
CA GLU A 333 15.06 -15.44 12.00
C GLU A 333 15.10 -15.03 13.48
N ARG A 334 14.77 -13.76 13.77
CA ARG A 334 14.76 -13.20 15.14
C ARG A 334 13.54 -13.59 15.96
N ASN A 335 12.42 -13.95 15.30
CA ASN A 335 11.14 -14.16 15.95
C ASN A 335 10.53 -15.57 15.80
N PRO A 336 11.30 -16.68 15.94
CA PRO A 336 10.77 -18.04 15.78
C PRO A 336 9.68 -18.39 16.78
N GLN A 337 9.72 -17.83 17.99
CA GLN A 337 8.68 -17.98 19.01
C GLN A 337 7.34 -17.35 18.61
N VAL A 338 7.37 -16.36 17.71
CA VAL A 338 6.17 -15.72 17.19
C VAL A 338 5.59 -16.61 16.10
N TRP A 339 6.27 -16.76 14.97
CA TRP A 339 5.65 -17.38 13.80
C TRP A 339 5.45 -18.89 13.87
N LYS A 340 6.22 -19.64 14.68
CA LYS A 340 6.01 -21.09 14.82
C LYS A 340 4.63 -21.45 15.38
N ARG A 341 3.99 -20.54 16.12
CA ARG A 341 2.64 -20.74 16.66
C ARG A 341 1.56 -20.69 15.58
N TRP A 342 1.85 -20.10 14.42
CA TRP A 342 0.92 -19.98 13.30
C TRP A 342 0.94 -21.22 12.40
N LEU A 343 2.00 -22.03 12.48
CA LEU A 343 2.09 -23.23 11.68
C LEU A 343 1.01 -24.24 12.11
N PRO A 344 0.34 -24.91 11.14
CA PRO A 344 -0.63 -25.93 11.46
C PRO A 344 0.04 -27.07 12.25
N ARG A 345 -0.66 -27.59 13.27
CA ARG A 345 -0.21 -28.79 13.99
C ARG A 345 -0.18 -29.97 13.02
N LYS A 346 0.86 -30.81 13.15
CA LYS A 346 1.02 -32.03 12.36
C LYS A 346 -0.07 -33.05 12.64
#